data_AF-A0A1Q3VW18-F1
#
_entry.id   AF-A0A1Q3VW18-F1
#
_cell.length_a   1.000
_cell.length_b   1.000
_cell.length_c   1.000
_cell.angle_alpha   90.00
_cell.angle_beta   90.00
_cell.angle_gamma   90.00
#
_symmetry.space_group_name_H-M   'P 1'
#
loop_
_entity.id
_entity.type
_entity.pdbx_description
1 polymer ?
#
loop_
_entity_poly.entity_id
_entity_poly.type
_entity_poly.pdbx_seq_one_letter_code
_entity_poly.pdbx_strand_id
1 'polypeptide(L)' 'MEELTGVKAASWKAICEGRQRANEEHLSAIARCWPGYALWLLTGRTQAEAGQTSPELEQLEALQRSLGGQRDA' A
#
# COMPACT_ATOMS: atom_id res chain seq x y z
N MET A 1 -0.40 8.45 -10.67
CA MET A 1 0.17 7.09 -10.74
C MET A 1 1.18 6.97 -11.86
N GLU A 2 0.86 7.36 -13.09
CA GLU A 2 1.75 7.16 -14.25
C GLU A 2 3.14 7.77 -14.11
N GLU A 3 3.26 9.02 -13.69
CA GLU A 3 4.57 9.65 -13.44
C GLU A 3 5.40 8.93 -12.36
N LEU A 4 4.73 8.34 -11.38
CA LEU A 4 5.38 7.71 -10.23
C LEU A 4 5.80 6.27 -10.54
N THR A 5 4.92 5.52 -11.21
CA THR A 5 5.08 4.08 -11.43
C THR A 5 5.60 3.74 -12.83
N GLY A 6 5.60 4.70 -13.75
CA GLY A 6 5.90 4.49 -15.18
C GLY A 6 4.81 3.74 -15.95
N VAL A 7 3.75 3.29 -15.28
CA VAL A 7 2.66 2.53 -15.87
C VAL A 7 1.48 3.45 -16.20
N LYS A 8 0.94 3.34 -17.42
CA LYS A 8 -0.14 4.19 -17.93
C LYS A 8 -1.29 4.33 -16.93
N ALA A 9 -1.75 5.57 -16.71
CA ALA A 9 -2.87 5.87 -15.81
C ALA A 9 -4.16 5.12 -16.19
N ALA A 10 -4.38 4.92 -17.50
CA ALA A 10 -5.50 4.13 -18.01
C ALA A 10 -5.46 2.66 -17.57
N SER A 11 -4.26 2.06 -17.48
CA SER A 11 -4.06 0.69 -17.00
C SER A 11 -4.39 0.58 -15.52
N TRP A 12 -3.92 1.53 -14.71
CA TRP A 12 -4.29 1.64 -13.29
C TRP A 12 -5.79 1.80 -13.09
N LYS A 13 -6.41 2.67 -13.88
CA LYS A 13 -7.87 2.87 -13.86
C LYS A 13 -8.61 1.56 -14.16
N ALA A 14 -8.19 0.83 -15.19
CA ALA A 14 -8.80 -0.45 -15.55
C ALA A 14 -8.65 -1.52 -14.45
N ILE A 15 -7.54 -1.53 -13.72
CA ILE A 15 -7.34 -2.40 -12.55
C ILE A 15 -8.28 -2.01 -11.41
N CYS A 16 -8.35 -0.73 -11.05
CA CYS A 16 -9.23 -0.25 -9.99
C CYS A 16 -10.71 -0.50 -10.30
N GLU A 17 -11.08 -0.45 -11.58
CA GLU A 17 -12.44 -0.73 -12.05
C GLU A 17 -12.70 -2.24 -12.29
N GLY A 18 -11.73 -3.11 -11.96
CA GLY A 18 -11.87 -4.58 -12.06
C GLY A 18 -11.91 -5.12 -13.50
N ARG A 19 -11.65 -4.29 -14.51
CA ARG A 19 -11.66 -4.70 -15.92
C ARG A 19 -10.34 -5.30 -16.39
N GLN A 20 -9.28 -5.11 -15.61
CA GLN A 20 -7.96 -5.66 -15.88
C GLN A 20 -7.38 -6.28 -14.62
N ARG A 21 -6.76 -7.45 -14.76
CA ARG A 21 -6.00 -8.06 -13.66
C ARG A 21 -4.62 -7.41 -13.58
N ALA A 22 -4.18 -7.10 -12.36
CA ALA A 22 -2.81 -6.66 -12.12
C ALA A 22 -1.84 -7.78 -12.55
N ASN A 23 -0.78 -7.40 -13.26
CA ASN A 23 0.28 -8.30 -13.72
C ASN A 23 1.63 -7.92 -13.08
N GLU A 24 2.70 -8.61 -13.47
CA GLU A 24 4.04 -8.40 -12.96
C GLU A 24 4.55 -6.94 -13.08
N GLU A 25 4.21 -6.24 -14.17
CA GLU A 25 4.62 -4.84 -14.37
C GLU A 25 4.02 -3.93 -13.29
N HIS A 26 2.72 -4.09 -13.02
CA HIS A 26 2.02 -3.33 -11.99
C HIS A 26 2.56 -3.63 -10.59
N LEU A 27 2.76 -4.92 -10.29
CA LEU A 27 3.25 -5.36 -9.00
C LEU A 27 4.68 -4.87 -8.75
N SER A 28 5.55 -4.97 -9.75
CA SER A 28 6.93 -4.48 -9.69
C SER A 28 6.99 -2.97 -9.53
N ALA A 29 6.12 -2.24 -10.23
CA ALA A 29 6.07 -0.79 -10.12
C ALA A 29 5.62 -0.35 -8.71
N ILE A 30 4.58 -0.97 -8.15
CA ILE A 30 4.15 -0.67 -6.77
C ILE A 30 5.23 -1.05 -5.76
N ALA A 31 5.85 -2.22 -5.89
CA ALA A 31 6.91 -2.66 -4.98
C ALA A 31 8.13 -1.72 -4.99
N ARG A 32 8.43 -1.07 -6.12
CA ARG A 32 9.49 -0.04 -6.20
C ARG A 32 9.09 1.28 -5.56
N CYS A 33 7.86 1.73 -5.80
CA CYS A 33 7.38 3.00 -5.26
C CYS A 33 7.09 2.93 -3.75
N TRP A 34 6.58 1.79 -3.28
CA TRP A 34 6.21 1.55 -1.89
C TRP A 34 6.65 0.16 -1.42
N PRO A 35 7.97 -0.03 -1.18
CA PRO A 35 8.52 -1.33 -0.79
C PRO A 35 7.98 -1.87 0.53
N GLY A 36 7.50 -0.99 1.44
CA GLY A 36 6.92 -1.39 2.72
C GLY A 36 5.57 -2.10 2.60
N TYR A 37 4.87 -1.99 1.46
CA TYR A 37 3.60 -2.69 1.24
C TYR A 37 3.75 -3.94 0.36
N ALA A 38 4.96 -4.26 -0.11
CA ALA A 38 5.17 -5.31 -1.11
C ALA A 38 4.76 -6.70 -0.62
N LEU A 39 5.14 -7.06 0.61
CA LEU A 39 4.75 -8.34 1.21
C LEU A 39 3.23 -8.49 1.32
N TRP A 40 2.57 -7.44 1.82
CA TRP A 40 1.12 -7.41 2.00
C TRP A 40 0.39 -7.51 0.66
N LEU A 41 0.81 -6.74 -0.35
CA LEU A 41 0.20 -6.77 -1.67
C LEU A 41 0.30 -8.14 -2.36
N LEU A 42 1.42 -8.84 -2.17
CA LEU A 42 1.67 -10.12 -2.85
C LEU A 42 1.09 -11.32 -2.11
N THR A 43 1.08 -11.27 -0.77
CA THR A 43 0.81 -12.46 0.06
C THR A 43 -0.36 -12.28 1.03
N GLY A 44 -0.85 -11.05 1.21
CA GLY A 44 -1.81 -10.69 2.26
C GLY A 44 -1.23 -10.70 3.68
N ARG A 45 0.08 -10.93 3.83
CA ARG A 45 0.76 -10.98 5.14
C ARG A 45 1.49 -9.67 5.41
N THR A 46 1.64 -9.34 6.68
CA THR A 46 2.39 -8.19 7.17
C THR A 46 3.50 -8.66 8.09
N GLN A 47 4.56 -7.86 8.21
CA GLN A 47 5.69 -8.11 9.10
C GLN A 47 6.27 -6.75 9.54
N ALA A 48 5.58 -6.11 10.48
CA ALA A 48 5.87 -4.73 10.89
C ALA A 48 7.31 -4.56 11.40
N GLU A 49 7.85 -5.56 12.10
CA GLU A 49 9.23 -5.57 12.58
C GLU A 49 10.29 -5.56 11.46
N ALA A 50 9.92 -5.99 10.25
CA ALA A 50 10.77 -5.95 9.05
C ALA A 50 10.47 -4.75 8.15
N GLY A 51 9.68 -3.78 8.63
CA GLY A 51 9.25 -2.61 7.85
C GLY A 51 8.22 -2.95 6.75
N GLN A 52 7.59 -4.13 6.84
CA GLN A 52 6.53 -4.56 5.92
C GLN A 52 5.17 -4.40 6.61
N THR A 53 4.35 -3.48 6.13
CA THR A 53 3.09 -3.11 6.77
C THR A 53 1.93 -3.15 5.76
N SER A 54 0.74 -2.78 6.21
CA SER A 54 -0.42 -2.56 5.37
C SER A 54 -1.08 -1.22 5.69
N PRO A 55 -1.87 -0.65 4.77
CA PRO A 55 -2.60 0.58 5.02
C PRO A 55 -3.49 0.51 6.28
N GLU A 56 -4.09 -0.65 6.56
CA GLU A 56 -4.94 -0.86 7.73
C GLU A 56 -4.14 -0.80 9.04
N LEU A 57 -2.93 -1.38 9.06
CA LEU A 57 -2.05 -1.31 10.23
C LEU A 57 -1.57 0.12 10.48
N GLU A 58 -1.16 0.83 9.43
CA GLU A 58 -0.73 2.24 9.57
C GLU A 58 -1.88 3.14 10.05
N GLN A 59 -3.11 2.92 9.56
CA GLN A 59 -4.29 3.64 10.03
C GLN A 59 -4.58 3.35 11.51
N LEU A 60 -4.45 2.09 11.94
CA LEU A 60 -4.63 1.71 13.33
C LEU A 60 -3.58 2.38 14.24
N GLU A 61 -2.32 2.39 13.84
CA GLU A 61 -1.24 3.08 14.56
C GLU A 61 -1.47 4.59 14.63
N ALA A 62 -1.92 5.20 13.52
CA ALA A 62 -2.25 6.61 13.47
C ALA A 62 -3.41 6.96 14.43
N LEU A 63 -4.44 6.11 14.47
CA LEU A 63 -5.58 6.28 15.38
C LEU A 63 -5.18 6.10 16.85
N GLN A 64 -4.36 5.11 17.16
CA GLN A 64 -3.82 4.89 18.50
C GLN A 64 -2.99 6.09 18.95
N ARG A 65 -2.18 6.67 18.05
CA ARG A 65 -1.40 7.87 18.32
C ARG A 65 -2.31 9.07 18.62
N SER A 66 -3.39 9.26 17.86
CA SER A 66 -4.33 10.36 18.11
C SER A 66 -5.10 10.19 19.43
N LEU A 67 -5.48 8.96 19.77
CA LEU A 67 -6.19 8.65 21.02
C LEU A 67 -5.27 8.70 22.25
N GLY A 68 -4.00 8.31 22.10
CA GLY A 68 -2.99 8.40 23.15
C GLY A 68 -2.70 9.84 23.54
N GLY A 69 -2.67 10.76 22.58
CA GLY A 69 -2.52 12.20 22.83
C GLY A 69 -3.72 12.86 23.53
N GLN A 70 -4.89 12.18 23.61
CA GLN A 70 -6.08 12.67 24.31
C GLN A 70 -6.13 12.32 25.80
N ARG A 71 -5.20 11.51 26.32
CA ARG A 71 -5.17 11.09 27.73
C ARG A 71 -4.28 11.95 28.63
N ASP A 72 -3.47 12.82 28.05
CA ASP A 72 -2.50 13.68 28.77
C ASP A 72 -2.93 15.17 28.84
N ALA A 73 -4.24 15.47 28.77
CA ALA A 73 -4.79 16.83 28.82
C ALA A 73 -5.81 17.00 29.96
#